data_AF-A0A3C1BGJ3-F1
#
_entry.id   AF-A0A3C1BGJ3-F1
#
_cell.length_a   1.000
_cell.length_b   1.000
_cell.length_c   1.000
_cell.angle_alpha   90.00
_cell.angle_beta   90.00
_cell.angle_gamma   90.00
#
_symmetry.space_group_name_H-M   'P 1'
#
loop_
_entity.id
_entity.type
_entity.pdbx_description
1 polymer ?
#
loop_
_entity_poly.entity_id
_entity_poly.type
_entity_poly.pdbx_seq_one_letter_code
_entity_poly.pdbx_strand_id
1 'polypeptide(L)' 'MNYSETIQYLYSQLPLFTRDGASAYKANLNNTIELCGRLGNPQNKFKSVHIGGTNGKGSTSHMLAAVLQTAGYKTGLY' A
#
# COMPACT_ATOMS: atom_id res chain seq x y z
N MET A 1 2.01 8.79 20.52
CA MET A 1 0.91 8.67 19.55
C MET A 1 0.15 7.38 19.83
N ASN A 2 -1.11 7.49 20.21
CA ASN A 2 -2.05 6.37 20.24
C ASN A 2 -2.65 6.12 18.84
N TYR A 3 -3.52 5.13 18.72
CA TYR A 3 -4.17 4.78 17.44
C TYR A 3 -4.87 6.00 16.80
N SER A 4 -5.75 6.67 17.55
CA SER A 4 -6.52 7.81 17.05
C SER A 4 -5.64 8.98 16.63
N GLU A 5 -4.61 9.30 17.43
CA GLU A 5 -3.64 10.34 17.11
C GLU A 5 -2.84 10.01 15.83
N THR A 6 -2.48 8.74 15.65
CA THR A 6 -1.74 8.29 14.46
C THR A 6 -2.59 8.41 13.20
N ILE A 7 -3.86 7.97 13.27
CA ILE A 7 -4.80 8.11 12.16
C ILE A 7 -4.99 9.58 11.79
N GLN A 8 -5.16 10.46 12.78
CA GLN A 8 -5.29 11.90 12.55
C GLN A 8 -4.03 12.49 11.91
N TYR A 9 -2.85 12.11 12.40
CA TYR A 9 -1.57 12.51 11.82
C TYR A 9 -1.49 12.11 10.35
N LEU A 10 -1.80 10.86 10.00
CA LEU A 10 -1.75 10.37 8.62
C LEU A 10 -2.69 11.16 7.68
N TYR A 11 -3.92 11.43 8.10
CA TYR A 11 -4.86 12.22 7.30
C TYR A 11 -4.47 13.69 7.16
N SER A 12 -3.75 14.25 8.14
CA SER A 12 -3.29 15.64 8.08
C SER A 12 -2.13 15.86 7.11
N GLN A 13 -1.23 14.87 6.97
CA GLN A 13 0.04 15.00 6.24
C GLN A 13 -0.07 14.65 4.75
N LEU A 14 -1.04 13.83 4.35
CA LEU A 14 -1.15 13.39 2.96
C LEU A 14 -1.86 14.44 2.10
N PRO A 15 -1.24 14.94 1.00
CA PRO A 15 -1.95 15.72 0.01
C PRO A 15 -2.94 14.78 -0.69
N LEU A 16 -4.21 14.88 -0.27
CA LEU A 16 -5.27 14.07 -0.83
C LEU A 16 -5.67 14.68 -2.17
N PHE A 17 -5.65 13.88 -3.25
CA PHE A 17 -6.10 14.32 -4.57
C PHE A 17 -7.53 14.88 -4.54
N THR A 18 -8.39 14.34 -3.66
CA THR A 18 -9.74 14.83 -3.42
C THR A 18 -9.79 16.25 -2.83
N ARG A 19 -8.74 16.70 -2.14
CA ARG A 19 -8.66 18.04 -1.53
C ARG A 19 -7.89 19.03 -2.41
N ASP A 20 -6.77 18.59 -2.98
CA ASP A 20 -5.76 19.47 -3.59
C ASP A 20 -5.72 19.34 -5.15
N GLY A 21 -6.58 18.49 -5.71
CA GLY A 21 -6.78 18.32 -7.15
C GLY A 21 -5.55 17.80 -7.90
N ALA A 22 -5.44 18.17 -9.19
CA ALA A 22 -4.35 17.73 -10.07
C ALA A 22 -2.95 18.08 -9.54
N SER A 23 -2.83 19.12 -8.71
CA SER A 23 -1.55 19.55 -8.11
C SER A 23 -0.98 18.55 -7.09
N ALA A 24 -1.81 17.70 -6.50
CA ALA A 24 -1.38 16.62 -5.61
C ALA A 24 -0.86 15.38 -6.37
N TYR A 25 -1.12 15.28 -7.68
CA TYR A 25 -0.67 14.15 -8.46
C TYR A 25 0.83 14.28 -8.79
N LYS A 26 1.64 13.43 -8.15
CA LYS A 26 3.04 13.23 -8.52
C LYS A 26 3.16 11.94 -9.33
N ALA A 27 3.48 12.07 -10.61
CA ALA A 27 3.61 10.94 -11.54
C ALA A 27 4.86 10.07 -11.33
N ASN A 28 5.64 10.30 -10.27
CA ASN A 28 6.88 9.56 -9.98
C ASN A 28 6.82 8.90 -8.60
N LEU A 29 7.71 7.95 -8.37
CA LEU A 29 7.81 7.18 -7.13
C LEU A 29 8.97 7.62 -6.23
N ASN A 30 9.60 8.76 -6.51
CA ASN A 30 10.86 9.15 -5.86
C ASN A 30 10.73 9.23 -4.33
N ASN A 31 9.64 9.82 -3.83
CA ASN A 31 9.37 9.91 -2.39
C ASN A 31 9.20 8.53 -1.75
N THR A 32 8.48 7.63 -2.42
CA THR A 32 8.26 6.26 -1.93
C THR A 32 9.56 5.46 -1.92
N ILE A 33 10.37 5.58 -2.97
CA ILE A 33 11.68 4.91 -3.06
C ILE A 33 12.62 5.39 -1.94
N GLU A 34 12.70 6.70 -1.72
CA GLU A 34 13.50 7.29 -0.64
C GLU A 34 13.03 6.82 0.74
N LEU A 35 11.72 6.81 0.99
CA LEU A 35 11.14 6.30 2.24
C LEU A 35 11.47 4.82 2.45
N CYS A 36 11.31 3.98 1.42
CA CYS A 36 11.69 2.57 1.46
C CYS A 36 13.18 2.39 1.76
N GLY A 37 14.05 3.22 1.17
CA GLY A 37 15.48 3.23 1.44
C GLY A 37 15.78 3.46 2.93
N ARG A 38 15.15 4.47 3.53
CA ARG A 38 15.28 4.77 4.97
C ARG A 38 14.76 3.67 5.89
N LEU A 39 13.78 2.88 5.42
CA LEU A 39 13.23 1.73 6.14
C LEU A 39 13.99 0.42 5.90
N GLY A 40 15.12 0.46 5.16
CA GLY A 40 15.92 -0.72 4.85
C GLY A 40 15.27 -1.65 3.83
N ASN A 41 14.59 -1.08 2.83
CA ASN A 41 13.96 -1.75 1.69
C ASN A 41 13.11 -2.98 2.06
N PRO A 42 12.09 -2.83 2.93
CA PRO A 42 11.28 -3.95 3.40
C PRO A 42 10.54 -4.69 2.28
N GLN A 43 10.19 -4.01 1.19
CA GLN A 43 9.53 -4.59 0.01
C GLN A 43 10.34 -5.73 -0.66
N ASN A 44 11.65 -5.79 -0.41
CA ASN A 44 12.53 -6.85 -0.94
C ASN A 44 12.63 -8.06 -0.01
N LYS A 45 12.00 -8.02 1.18
CA LYS A 45 12.13 -9.07 2.22
C LYS A 45 11.06 -10.15 2.13
N PHE A 46 10.14 -10.05 1.19
CA PHE A 46 9.06 -11.02 0.98
C PHE A 46 8.72 -11.18 -0.50
N LYS A 47 8.07 -12.29 -0.84
CA LYS A 47 7.54 -12.51 -2.19
C LYS A 47 6.24 -11.73 -2.33
N SER A 48 6.05 -11.10 -3.49
CA SER A 48 4.92 -10.20 -3.75
C SER A 48 4.22 -10.59 -5.04
N VAL A 49 2.89 -10.49 -5.05
CA VAL A 49 2.06 -10.56 -6.26
C VAL A 49 1.42 -9.19 -6.45
N HIS A 50 1.64 -8.57 -7.60
CA HIS A 50 1.10 -7.24 -7.92
C HIS A 50 -0.12 -7.37 -8.83
N ILE A 51 -1.27 -6.89 -8.38
CA ILE A 51 -2.55 -7.04 -9.08
C ILE A 51 -3.06 -5.67 -9.54
N GLY A 52 -2.99 -5.41 -10.84
CA GLY A 52 -3.55 -4.22 -11.50
C GLY A 52 -4.86 -4.51 -12.25
N GLY A 53 -5.46 -3.47 -12.86
CA GLY A 53 -6.65 -3.58 -13.70
C GLY A 53 -7.76 -2.59 -13.35
N THR A 54 -8.76 -2.43 -14.21
CA THR A 54 -9.89 -1.51 -13.93
C THR A 54 -10.87 -2.13 -12.94
N ASN A 55 -11.21 -3.40 -13.13
CA ASN A 55 -12.17 -4.16 -12.31
C ASN A 55 -11.55 -5.46 -11.78
N GLY A 56 -12.12 -6.02 -10.71
CA GLY A 56 -11.76 -7.36 -10.22
C GLY A 56 -10.46 -7.47 -9.40
N LYS A 57 -9.65 -6.41 -9.29
CA LYS A 57 -8.41 -6.40 -8.47
C LYS A 57 -8.64 -6.87 -7.04
N GLY A 58 -9.64 -6.28 -6.36
CA GLY A 58 -9.95 -6.58 -4.98
C GLY A 58 -10.44 -8.01 -4.78
N SER A 59 -11.37 -8.48 -5.62
CA SER A 59 -11.87 -9.85 -5.55
C SER A 59 -10.77 -10.88 -5.85
N THR A 60 -9.93 -10.61 -6.85
CA THR A 60 -8.82 -11.49 -7.23
C THR A 60 -7.76 -11.55 -6.13
N SER A 61 -7.40 -10.40 -5.53
CA SER A 61 -6.41 -10.34 -4.45
C SER A 61 -6.88 -11.08 -3.20
N HIS A 62 -8.16 -10.96 -2.84
CA HIS A 62 -8.77 -11.71 -1.74
C HIS A 62 -8.79 -13.21 -2.02
N MET A 63 -9.21 -13.63 -3.22
CA MET A 63 -9.25 -15.04 -3.58
C MET A 63 -7.86 -15.66 -3.52
N LEU A 64 -6.85 -14.98 -4.08
CA LEU A 64 -5.47 -15.45 -4.04
C LEU A 64 -4.93 -15.52 -2.60
N ALA A 65 -5.19 -14.50 -1.78
CA ALA A 65 -4.78 -14.49 -0.38
C ALA A 65 -5.41 -15.66 0.39
N ALA A 66 -6.71 -15.94 0.20
CA ALA A 66 -7.39 -17.05 0.85
C ALA A 66 -6.80 -18.41 0.44
N VAL A 67 -6.51 -18.60 -0.85
CA VAL A 67 -5.89 -19.83 -1.37
C VAL A 67 -4.50 -20.03 -0.75
N LEU A 68 -3.66 -18.99 -0.75
CA LEU A 68 -2.31 -19.06 -0.18
C LEU A 68 -2.32 -19.29 1.34
N GLN A 69 -3.23 -18.64 2.06
CA GLN A 69 -3.42 -18.88 3.50
C GLN A 69 -3.86 -20.33 3.77
N THR A 70 -4.81 -20.84 2.98
CA THR A 70 -5.29 -22.24 3.09
C THR A 70 -4.17 -23.23 2.79
N ALA A 71 -3.28 -22.89 1.86
CA ALA A 71 -2.10 -23.69 1.53
C ALA A 71 -0.96 -23.58 2.57
N GLY A 72 -1.15 -22.84 3.67
CA GLY A 72 -0.18 -22.74 4.78
C GLY A 72 0.83 -21.61 4.67
N TYR A 73 0.70 -20.71 3.68
CA TYR A 73 1.61 -19.56 3.54
C TYR A 73 1.21 -18.41 4.48
N LYS A 74 2.20 -17.79 5.14
CA LYS A 74 2.01 -16.52 5.85
C LYS A 74 1.78 -15.40 4.83
N THR A 75 0.52 -15.09 4.58
CA THR A 75 0.10 -14.20 3.48
C THR A 75 -0.49 -12.91 4.02
N GLY A 76 0.07 -11.77 3.61
CA GLY A 76 -0.52 -10.45 3.81
C GLY A 76 -1.34 -10.00 2.59
N LEU A 77 -2.34 -9.16 2.83
CA LEU A 77 -3.17 -8.53 1.79
C LEU A 77 -3.17 -7.02 2.02
N TYR A 78 -2.89 -6.25 0.97
CA TYR A 78 -2.90 -4.79 0.93
C TYR A 78 -3.85 -4.32 -0.17
#